data_AF-A0A225VF59-F1
#
_entry.id   AF-A0A225VF59-F1
#
_cell.length_a   1.000
_cell.length_b   1.000
_cell.length_c   1.000
_cell.angle_alpha   90.00
_cell.angle_beta   90.00
_cell.angle_gamma   90.00
#
_symmetry.space_group_name_H-M   'P 1'
#
loop_
_entity.id
_entity.type
_entity.pdbx_description
1 polymer ?
#
loop_
_entity_poly.entity_id
_entity_poly.type
_entity_poly.pdbx_seq_one_letter_code
_entity_poly.pdbx_strand_id
1 'polypeptide(L)'
;MARDRFMNICPILHFNANDDPRALIDRAWKIRKVADVLQRTIREGYVPHAELSFDEAMLPNRSSFNKMRVYMKAKPHKWGTKLFMLCSAHTAYCIRSTRATITRQTRKKAGGCRAEHEAVFGDTHLASKRLVVIDRFCTSVALAIQLLMMGFYCVGTIQTNRLGYCKEIICKKKTRPKDKDRGSCKISESTHVPGLRAICWMDFKPVHFLTCGGSVELNRVVRKDKTDYHKFMGGVDVHDQLRLQRYSIQRAVTFRKFYKSLFLGLIDMAIVNSYIVHKAYHKTKATRPLKHVKFMKKLQLQLTQLQESDIYEGDTFGDAEATATSGPVHNTRGRIGR
;
A
#
# COMPACT_ATOMS: atom_id res chain seq x y z
N MET A 1 31.64 -13.82 6.83
CA MET A 1 32.25 -12.47 7.01
C MET A 1 32.72 -12.36 8.45
N ALA A 2 33.95 -11.88 8.70
CA ALA A 2 34.44 -11.64 10.04
C ALA A 2 33.63 -10.53 10.76
N ARG A 3 33.52 -10.62 12.09
CA ARG A 3 32.77 -9.67 12.92
C ARG A 3 33.22 -8.23 12.69
N ASP A 4 34.51 -7.97 12.67
CA ASP A 4 35.05 -6.61 12.58
C ASP A 4 34.76 -5.97 11.23
N ARG A 5 34.84 -6.76 10.14
CA ARG A 5 34.42 -6.30 8.81
C ARG A 5 32.94 -5.90 8.80
N PHE A 6 32.07 -6.70 9.40
CA PHE A 6 30.65 -6.34 9.52
C PHE A 6 30.44 -5.05 10.33
N MET A 7 31.16 -4.90 11.45
CA MET A 7 31.10 -3.71 12.30
C MET A 7 31.69 -2.46 11.63
N ASN A 8 32.62 -2.61 10.68
CA ASN A 8 33.15 -1.51 9.88
C ASN A 8 32.20 -1.09 8.75
N ILE A 9 31.55 -2.07 8.09
CA ILE A 9 30.58 -1.80 7.00
C ILE A 9 29.30 -1.18 7.55
N CYS A 10 28.81 -1.67 8.69
CA CYS A 10 27.52 -1.26 9.23
C CYS A 10 27.39 0.26 9.40
N PRO A 11 28.34 1.01 9.99
CA PRO A 11 28.28 2.46 10.15
C PRO A 11 28.27 3.26 8.85
N ILE A 12 29.02 2.81 7.84
CA ILE A 12 29.20 3.46 6.53
C ILE A 12 28.13 3.10 5.51
N LEU A 13 27.18 2.21 5.84
CA LEU A 13 26.04 1.93 4.97
C LEU A 13 25.18 3.19 4.72
N HIS A 14 25.13 3.61 3.45
CA HIS A 14 24.43 4.78 2.94
C HIS A 14 23.83 4.44 1.57
N PHE A 15 22.66 5.01 1.25
CA PHE A 15 21.92 4.71 0.01
C PHE A 15 21.73 5.92 -0.90
N ASN A 16 21.99 7.12 -0.39
CA ASN A 16 21.86 8.37 -1.12
C ASN A 16 22.87 9.39 -0.60
N ALA A 17 23.30 10.28 -1.49
CA ALA A 17 24.20 11.38 -1.21
C ALA A 17 23.51 12.42 -0.32
N ASN A 18 24.24 13.03 0.61
CA ASN A 18 23.66 13.92 1.62
C ASN A 18 23.63 15.39 1.19
N ASP A 19 24.50 15.73 0.25
CA ASP A 19 24.72 17.02 -0.42
C ASP A 19 23.70 17.28 -1.54
N ASP A 20 23.03 16.24 -2.04
CA ASP A 20 21.96 16.40 -3.03
C ASP A 20 20.85 17.35 -2.50
N PRO A 21 20.47 18.42 -3.24
CA PRO A 21 19.44 19.37 -2.81
C PRO A 21 18.10 18.71 -2.46
N ARG A 22 17.78 17.56 -3.06
CA ARG A 22 16.57 16.78 -2.77
C ARG A 22 16.54 16.27 -1.33
N ALA A 23 17.69 16.14 -0.65
CA ALA A 23 17.78 15.77 0.76
C ALA A 23 17.09 16.77 1.69
N LEU A 24 16.98 18.04 1.29
CA LEU A 24 16.30 19.09 2.05
C LEU A 24 14.77 18.99 1.92
N ILE A 25 14.29 18.52 0.78
CA ILE A 25 12.88 18.53 0.40
C ILE A 25 12.21 17.18 0.71
N ASP A 26 12.84 16.07 0.30
CA ASP A 26 12.29 14.73 0.48
C ASP A 26 12.66 14.15 1.85
N ARG A 27 11.66 14.03 2.73
CA ARG A 27 11.84 13.40 4.06
C ARG A 27 12.26 11.93 3.98
N ALA A 28 11.99 11.24 2.87
CA ALA A 28 12.37 9.86 2.62
C ALA A 28 13.72 9.73 1.87
N TRP A 29 14.41 10.83 1.59
CA TRP A 29 15.61 10.86 0.74
C TRP A 29 16.62 9.76 1.07
N LYS A 30 16.90 9.53 2.36
CA LYS A 30 17.87 8.52 2.81
C LYS A 30 17.57 7.09 2.37
N ILE A 31 16.33 6.76 2.00
CA ILE A 31 15.90 5.43 1.53
C ILE A 31 15.25 5.47 0.14
N ARG A 32 15.23 6.64 -0.52
CA ARG A 32 14.49 6.88 -1.77
C ARG A 32 14.86 5.87 -2.86
N LYS A 33 16.15 5.74 -3.18
CA LYS A 33 16.64 4.84 -4.24
C LYS A 33 16.20 3.40 -3.99
N VAL A 34 16.35 2.93 -2.75
CA VAL A 34 15.92 1.56 -2.38
C VAL A 34 14.42 1.39 -2.56
N ALA A 35 13.62 2.35 -2.10
CA ALA A 35 12.17 2.30 -2.23
C ALA A 35 11.71 2.29 -3.69
N ASP A 36 12.39 3.05 -4.57
CA ASP A 36 12.05 3.14 -5.99
C ASP A 36 12.40 1.84 -6.73
N VAL A 37 13.59 1.25 -6.47
CA VAL A 37 13.98 -0.06 -7.01
C VAL A 37 12.99 -1.15 -6.57
N LEU A 38 12.63 -1.18 -5.28
CA LEU A 38 11.65 -2.15 -4.79
C LEU A 38 10.28 -1.95 -5.42
N GLN A 39 9.80 -0.72 -5.57
CA GLN A 39 8.51 -0.47 -6.23
C GLN A 39 8.49 -0.92 -7.70
N ARG A 40 9.61 -0.78 -8.42
CA ARG A 40 9.74 -1.25 -9.81
C ARG A 40 9.72 -2.77 -9.88
N THR A 41 10.63 -3.42 -9.16
CA THR A 41 10.80 -4.89 -9.15
C THR A 41 9.57 -5.63 -8.63
N ILE A 42 8.92 -5.11 -7.58
CA ILE A 42 7.68 -5.69 -7.05
C ILE A 42 6.54 -5.63 -8.07
N ARG A 43 6.45 -4.55 -8.86
CA ARG A 43 5.40 -4.42 -9.86
C ARG A 43 5.52 -5.47 -10.96
N GLU A 44 6.74 -5.78 -11.38
CA GLU A 44 7.03 -6.72 -12.46
C GLU A 44 7.01 -8.18 -12.00
N GLY A 45 7.27 -8.44 -10.71
CA GLY A 45 7.47 -9.79 -10.19
C GLY A 45 6.20 -10.62 -9.96
N TYR A 46 4.99 -10.04 -10.04
CA TYR A 46 3.76 -10.79 -9.77
C TYR A 46 2.51 -10.13 -10.38
N VAL A 47 1.68 -10.91 -11.08
CA VAL A 47 0.35 -10.48 -11.53
C VAL A 47 -0.68 -10.84 -10.46
N PRO A 48 -1.29 -9.86 -9.76
CA PRO A 48 -2.22 -10.16 -8.69
C PRO A 48 -3.61 -10.57 -9.21
N HIS A 49 -4.40 -11.20 -8.34
CA HIS A 49 -5.82 -11.49 -8.58
C HIS A 49 -6.67 -10.21 -8.71
N ALA A 50 -7.91 -10.36 -9.18
CA ALA A 50 -8.81 -9.23 -9.40
C ALA A 50 -9.20 -8.50 -8.10
N GLU A 51 -9.20 -9.20 -6.96
CA GLU A 51 -9.52 -8.64 -5.66
C GLU A 51 -8.25 -8.21 -4.91
N LEU A 52 -8.25 -6.94 -4.53
CA LEU A 52 -7.16 -6.24 -3.88
C LEU A 52 -7.61 -5.74 -2.51
N SER A 53 -6.68 -5.62 -1.58
CA SER A 53 -6.88 -5.06 -0.25
C SER A 53 -6.01 -3.83 -0.10
N PHE A 54 -6.63 -2.72 0.32
CA PHE A 54 -5.96 -1.44 0.54
C PHE A 54 -6.08 -1.03 2.02
N ASP A 55 -4.94 -0.87 2.66
CA ASP A 55 -4.85 -0.52 4.07
C ASP A 55 -3.48 0.08 4.42
N GLU A 56 -3.30 0.38 5.69
CA GLU A 56 -2.18 1.09 6.26
C GLU A 56 -1.28 0.12 7.03
N ALA A 57 0.01 0.20 6.72
CA ALA A 57 1.05 -0.57 7.39
C ALA A 57 2.01 0.34 8.16
N MET A 58 2.82 -0.25 9.02
CA MET A 58 3.79 0.49 9.85
C MET A 58 5.19 -0.10 9.72
N LEU A 59 6.16 0.72 9.30
CA LEU A 59 7.58 0.41 9.46
C LEU A 59 8.02 0.85 10.87
N PRO A 60 8.21 -0.07 11.84
CA PRO A 60 8.49 0.31 13.22
C PRO A 60 9.80 1.09 13.35
N ASN A 61 9.73 2.27 13.94
CA ASN A 61 10.92 3.07 14.20
C ASN A 61 10.64 4.12 15.28
N ARG A 62 11.41 4.09 16.38
CA ARG A 62 11.25 5.03 17.50
C ARG A 62 12.20 6.23 17.46
N SER A 63 13.12 6.29 16.50
CA SER A 63 14.14 7.35 16.44
C SER A 63 13.50 8.73 16.27
N SER A 64 13.93 9.71 17.07
CA SER A 64 13.53 11.12 16.94
C SER A 64 14.03 11.76 15.65
N PHE A 65 15.13 11.25 15.07
CA PHE A 65 15.69 11.73 13.81
C PHE A 65 14.86 11.33 12.58
N ASN A 66 13.92 10.39 12.72
CA ASN A 66 13.01 10.03 11.65
C ASN A 66 11.93 11.11 11.47
N LYS A 67 12.14 12.02 10.51
CA LYS A 67 11.19 13.09 10.14
C LYS A 67 9.84 12.58 9.60
N MET A 68 9.72 11.27 9.32
CA MET A 68 8.51 10.61 8.83
C MET A 68 7.78 9.82 9.93
N ARG A 69 8.26 9.88 11.18
CA ARG A 69 7.69 9.13 12.29
C ARG A 69 6.30 9.65 12.66
N VAL A 70 5.35 8.73 12.78
CA VAL A 70 3.98 8.96 13.25
C VAL A 70 3.65 8.02 14.41
N TYR A 71 2.64 8.40 15.19
CA TYR A 71 2.07 7.58 16.25
C TYR A 71 0.71 7.01 15.84
N MET A 72 0.52 5.69 15.93
CA MET A 72 -0.73 5.01 15.64
C MET A 72 -1.14 4.12 16.82
N LYS A 73 -2.11 4.59 17.61
CA LYS A 73 -2.55 3.94 18.87
C LYS A 73 -3.01 2.49 18.67
N ALA A 74 -3.65 2.20 17.53
CA ALA A 74 -4.29 0.92 17.25
C ALA A 74 -3.36 -0.16 16.68
N LYS A 75 -2.14 0.18 16.22
CA LYS A 75 -1.20 -0.83 15.69
C LYS A 75 -0.31 -1.38 16.81
N PRO A 76 0.14 -2.65 16.73
CA PRO A 76 1.04 -3.25 17.72
C PRO A 76 2.33 -2.44 17.92
N HIS A 77 2.93 -2.00 16.81
CA HIS A 77 4.04 -1.06 16.80
C HIS A 77 3.52 0.36 16.61
N LYS A 78 3.39 1.09 17.72
CA LYS A 78 2.73 2.40 17.72
C LYS A 78 3.55 3.52 17.09
N TRP A 79 4.88 3.40 17.03
CA TRP A 79 5.78 4.44 16.52
C TRP A 79 6.54 3.93 15.29
N GLY A 80 6.49 4.69 14.21
CA GLY A 80 7.21 4.34 12.99
C GLY A 80 6.80 5.17 11.79
N THR A 81 7.19 4.74 10.60
CA THR A 81 6.77 5.36 9.33
C THR A 81 5.54 4.64 8.80
N LYS A 82 4.42 5.36 8.70
CA LYS A 82 3.18 4.84 8.10
C LYS A 82 3.32 4.69 6.59
N LEU A 83 2.92 3.54 6.08
CA LEU A 83 2.78 3.25 4.66
C LEU A 83 1.32 3.02 4.33
N PHE A 84 0.90 3.40 3.13
CA PHE A 84 -0.29 2.86 2.49
C PHE A 84 0.14 1.73 1.57
N MET A 85 -0.52 0.58 1.67
CA MET A 85 -0.19 -0.63 0.91
C MET A 85 -1.40 -1.11 0.13
N LEU A 86 -1.15 -1.51 -1.11
CA LEU A 86 -2.08 -2.26 -1.94
C LEU A 86 -1.55 -3.69 -2.05
N CYS A 87 -2.29 -4.63 -1.48
CA CYS A 87 -1.95 -6.05 -1.49
C CYS A 87 -2.98 -6.87 -2.27
N SER A 88 -2.59 -8.03 -2.78
CA SER A 88 -3.57 -9.02 -3.23
C SER A 88 -4.36 -9.54 -2.03
N ALA A 89 -5.69 -9.57 -2.15
CA ALA A 89 -6.56 -10.11 -1.10
C ALA A 89 -6.34 -11.62 -0.86
N HIS A 90 -5.92 -12.35 -1.88
CA HIS A 90 -5.78 -13.81 -1.84
C HIS A 90 -4.41 -14.27 -1.34
N THR A 91 -3.34 -13.62 -1.82
CA THR A 91 -1.97 -14.06 -1.55
C THR A 91 -1.21 -13.19 -0.55
N ALA A 92 -1.78 -12.04 -0.20
CA ALA A 92 -1.13 -10.98 0.56
C ALA A 92 0.12 -10.40 -0.13
N TYR A 93 0.29 -10.61 -1.44
CA TYR A 93 1.40 -10.01 -2.19
C TYR A 93 1.28 -8.50 -2.15
N CYS A 94 2.29 -7.79 -1.66
CA CYS A 94 2.31 -6.33 -1.71
C CYS A 94 2.62 -5.91 -3.14
N ILE A 95 1.66 -5.26 -3.80
CA ILE A 95 1.76 -4.80 -5.19
C ILE A 95 2.42 -3.43 -5.23
N ARG A 96 2.04 -2.57 -4.30
CA ARG A 96 2.61 -1.24 -4.16
C ARG A 96 2.54 -0.78 -2.72
N SER A 97 3.56 -0.08 -2.29
CA SER A 97 3.55 0.66 -1.03
C SER A 97 4.00 2.09 -1.28
N THR A 98 3.34 3.05 -0.64
CA THR A 98 3.79 4.44 -0.62
C THR A 98 3.79 4.95 0.81
N ARG A 99 4.60 5.98 1.05
CA ARG A 99 4.61 6.66 2.33
C ARG A 99 3.36 7.53 2.46
N ALA A 100 2.73 7.51 3.64
CA ALA A 100 1.75 8.52 4.00
C ALA A 100 2.47 9.89 4.13
N THR A 101 2.20 10.83 3.21
CA THR A 101 2.88 12.13 3.20
C THR A 101 2.11 13.16 4.01
N ILE A 102 2.40 13.26 5.30
CA ILE A 102 2.00 14.44 6.08
C ILE A 102 2.95 15.60 5.74
N THR A 103 2.79 16.21 4.56
CA THR A 103 3.35 17.56 4.33
C THR A 103 2.50 18.59 5.06
N ARG A 104 3.12 19.69 5.49
CA ARG A 104 2.40 20.80 6.14
C ARG A 104 1.38 21.45 5.19
N GLN A 105 1.57 21.31 3.87
CA GLN A 105 0.68 21.82 2.82
C GLN A 105 -0.62 21.02 2.66
N THR A 106 -0.62 19.69 2.88
CA THR A 106 -1.84 18.86 2.80
C THR A 106 -2.83 19.09 3.95
N ARG A 107 -2.47 19.88 4.97
CA ARG A 107 -3.42 20.35 6.00
C ARG A 107 -4.35 21.47 5.54
N LYS A 108 -3.97 22.26 4.52
CA LYS A 108 -4.71 23.49 4.15
C LYS A 108 -5.62 23.34 2.93
N LYS A 109 -5.53 22.25 2.16
CA LYS A 109 -6.45 21.97 1.04
C LYS A 109 -7.12 20.62 1.28
N ALA A 110 -8.44 20.60 1.07
CA ALA A 110 -9.37 19.53 1.41
C ALA A 110 -8.82 18.10 1.23
N GLY A 111 -8.95 17.27 2.27
CA GLY A 111 -8.79 15.81 2.20
C GLY A 111 -7.34 15.33 2.04
N GLY A 112 -6.59 15.28 3.14
CA GLY A 112 -5.15 14.92 3.19
C GLY A 112 -4.77 13.46 2.87
N CYS A 113 -5.39 12.83 1.87
CA CYS A 113 -4.99 11.51 1.36
C CYS A 113 -5.05 11.38 -0.18
N ARG A 114 -5.43 12.43 -0.93
CA ARG A 114 -5.69 12.32 -2.38
C ARG A 114 -4.43 11.96 -3.19
N ALA A 115 -3.32 12.68 -2.97
CA ALA A 115 -2.07 12.44 -3.68
C ALA A 115 -1.43 11.07 -3.33
N GLU A 116 -1.62 10.59 -2.10
CA GLU A 116 -1.10 9.28 -1.69
C GLU A 116 -1.88 8.14 -2.32
N HIS A 117 -3.20 8.27 -2.43
CA HIS A 117 -4.02 7.27 -3.11
C HIS A 117 -3.70 7.23 -4.61
N GLU A 118 -3.56 8.39 -5.27
CA GLU A 118 -3.06 8.47 -6.66
C GLU A 118 -1.71 7.74 -6.81
N ALA A 119 -0.78 7.92 -5.86
CA ALA A 119 0.52 7.26 -5.90
C ALA A 119 0.47 5.73 -5.67
N VAL A 120 -0.57 5.18 -5.01
CA VAL A 120 -0.72 3.73 -4.82
C VAL A 120 -1.42 3.07 -6.03
N PHE A 121 -2.38 3.76 -6.64
CA PHE A 121 -3.14 3.20 -7.74
C PHE A 121 -2.49 3.48 -9.11
N GLY A 122 -1.88 4.65 -9.34
CA GLY A 122 -1.03 5.05 -10.49
C GLY A 122 -1.47 4.61 -11.90
N ASP A 123 -0.57 4.78 -12.89
CA ASP A 123 -0.71 4.22 -14.26
C ASP A 123 -0.54 2.70 -14.26
N THR A 124 -1.22 2.02 -13.35
CA THR A 124 -1.32 0.58 -13.44
C THR A 124 -2.15 0.28 -14.67
N HIS A 125 -1.50 -0.18 -15.74
CA HIS A 125 -2.11 -0.90 -16.86
C HIS A 125 -2.73 -2.24 -16.40
N LEU A 126 -3.38 -2.25 -15.23
CA LEU A 126 -4.27 -3.30 -14.80
C LEU A 126 -5.55 -3.09 -15.63
N ALA A 127 -5.49 -3.50 -16.89
CA ALA A 127 -6.50 -3.31 -17.94
C ALA A 127 -7.84 -4.05 -17.66
N SER A 128 -8.14 -4.35 -16.39
CA SER A 128 -9.31 -5.10 -15.96
C SER A 128 -9.93 -4.42 -14.74
N LYS A 129 -11.27 -4.38 -14.71
CA LYS A 129 -12.08 -3.87 -13.60
C LYS A 129 -11.83 -4.68 -12.33
N ARG A 130 -10.87 -4.26 -11.52
CA ARG A 130 -10.48 -4.92 -10.25
C ARG A 130 -11.26 -4.36 -9.08
N LEU A 131 -11.52 -5.19 -8.07
CA LEU A 131 -12.20 -4.80 -6.84
C LEU A 131 -11.16 -4.47 -5.77
N VAL A 132 -11.23 -3.26 -5.21
CA VAL A 132 -10.39 -2.80 -4.11
C VAL A 132 -11.21 -2.76 -2.83
N VAL A 133 -10.85 -3.60 -1.87
CA VAL A 133 -11.45 -3.63 -0.53
C VAL A 133 -10.65 -2.73 0.40
N ILE A 134 -11.32 -1.73 0.99
CA ILE A 134 -10.66 -0.62 1.68
C ILE A 134 -11.05 -0.59 3.16
N ASP A 135 -10.08 -0.37 4.05
CA ASP A 135 -10.34 -0.17 5.47
C ASP A 135 -11.13 1.12 5.77
N ARG A 136 -11.88 1.11 6.87
CA ARG A 136 -12.67 2.22 7.39
C ARG A 136 -11.91 3.54 7.51
N PHE A 137 -10.64 3.50 7.90
CA PHE A 137 -9.84 4.71 8.07
C PHE A 137 -9.41 5.33 6.73
N CYS A 138 -9.32 4.51 5.67
CA CYS A 138 -8.96 4.94 4.32
C CYS A 138 -10.17 5.34 3.47
N THR A 139 -11.34 4.73 3.72
CA THR A 139 -12.52 4.96 2.89
C THR A 139 -13.00 6.41 2.94
N SER A 140 -13.14 7.01 1.76
CA SER A 140 -13.73 8.34 1.56
C SER A 140 -14.43 8.42 0.21
N VAL A 141 -15.38 9.34 0.08
CA VAL A 141 -16.11 9.57 -1.18
C VAL A 141 -15.17 10.02 -2.30
N ALA A 142 -14.22 10.91 -1.98
CA ALA A 142 -13.20 11.34 -2.94
C ALA A 142 -12.37 10.18 -3.47
N LEU A 143 -11.92 9.27 -2.60
CA LEU A 143 -11.18 8.07 -3.02
C LEU A 143 -12.04 7.16 -3.91
N ALA A 144 -13.29 6.92 -3.53
CA ALA A 144 -14.18 6.06 -4.32
C ALA A 144 -14.43 6.59 -5.74
N ILE A 145 -14.67 7.90 -5.87
CA ILE A 145 -14.83 8.56 -7.18
C ILE A 145 -13.56 8.42 -8.01
N GLN A 146 -12.40 8.69 -7.39
CA GLN A 146 -11.12 8.60 -8.08
C GLN A 146 -10.82 7.17 -8.56
N LEU A 147 -11.06 6.16 -7.73
CA LEU A 147 -10.91 4.76 -8.12
C LEU A 147 -11.82 4.41 -9.29
N LEU A 148 -13.07 4.88 -9.27
CA LEU A 148 -14.02 4.66 -10.36
C LEU A 148 -13.54 5.31 -11.67
N MET A 149 -12.99 6.53 -11.61
CA MET A 149 -12.38 7.21 -12.77
C MET A 149 -11.16 6.45 -13.32
N MET A 150 -10.42 5.77 -12.44
CA MET A 150 -9.27 4.92 -12.81
C MET A 150 -9.70 3.51 -13.26
N GLY A 151 -11.01 3.21 -13.33
CA GLY A 151 -11.53 1.91 -13.74
C GLY A 151 -11.53 0.82 -12.66
N PHE A 152 -11.29 1.19 -11.40
CA PHE A 152 -11.37 0.28 -10.25
C PHE A 152 -12.75 0.33 -9.60
N TYR A 153 -13.21 -0.83 -9.14
CA TYR A 153 -14.34 -0.94 -8.23
C TYR A 153 -13.84 -0.94 -6.79
N CYS A 154 -14.69 -0.51 -5.87
CA CYS A 154 -14.31 -0.40 -4.48
C CYS A 154 -15.44 -0.79 -3.54
N VAL A 155 -15.07 -1.38 -2.41
CA VAL A 155 -15.96 -1.62 -1.27
C VAL A 155 -15.20 -1.33 0.01
N GLY A 156 -15.74 -0.45 0.84
CA GLY A 156 -15.12 -0.09 2.10
C GLY A 156 -16.17 0.19 3.16
N THR A 157 -15.88 -0.17 4.41
CA THR A 157 -16.64 0.42 5.52
C THR A 157 -16.28 1.90 5.60
N ILE A 158 -17.19 2.77 6.04
CA ILE A 158 -16.94 4.22 6.09
C ILE A 158 -17.35 4.82 7.44
N GLN A 159 -16.67 5.89 7.84
CA GLN A 159 -17.10 6.72 8.96
C GLN A 159 -18.21 7.67 8.49
N THR A 160 -19.31 7.75 9.23
CA THR A 160 -20.50 8.50 8.84
C THR A 160 -20.29 10.02 8.80
N ASN A 161 -19.22 10.52 9.43
CA ASN A 161 -18.82 11.93 9.43
C ASN A 161 -17.92 12.31 8.24
N ARG A 162 -17.66 11.40 7.29
CA ARG A 162 -16.87 11.72 6.09
C ARG A 162 -17.63 12.69 5.18
N LEU A 163 -16.88 13.64 4.63
CA LEU A 163 -17.40 14.60 3.66
C LEU A 163 -17.97 13.86 2.43
N GLY A 164 -19.17 14.28 2.00
CA GLY A 164 -19.85 13.72 0.83
C GLY A 164 -20.63 12.42 1.08
N TYR A 165 -20.56 11.83 2.27
CA TYR A 165 -21.32 10.62 2.57
C TYR A 165 -22.82 10.92 2.73
N CYS A 166 -23.69 10.07 2.18
CA CYS A 166 -25.14 10.25 2.22
C CYS A 166 -25.67 10.18 3.65
N LYS A 167 -26.23 11.29 4.14
CA LYS A 167 -26.71 11.40 5.52
C LYS A 167 -28.07 10.74 5.75
N GLU A 168 -28.87 10.60 4.70
CA GLU A 168 -30.24 10.08 4.77
C GLU A 168 -30.30 8.60 5.17
N ILE A 169 -29.26 7.83 4.82
CA ILE A 169 -29.15 6.41 5.16
C ILE A 169 -28.51 6.17 6.54
N ILE A 170 -28.03 7.21 7.23
CA ILE A 170 -27.39 7.07 8.53
C ILE A 170 -28.43 6.62 9.55
N CYS A 171 -28.16 5.51 10.23
CA CYS A 171 -29.00 5.08 11.35
C CYS A 171 -28.74 5.98 12.56
N LYS A 172 -29.77 6.70 13.03
CA LYS A 172 -29.69 7.57 14.22
C LYS A 172 -29.49 6.77 15.52
N LYS A 173 -29.95 5.52 15.59
CA LYS A 173 -29.80 4.65 16.76
C LYS A 173 -28.42 3.98 16.76
N LYS A 174 -27.77 3.91 17.94
CA LYS A 174 -26.45 3.26 18.12
C LYS A 174 -26.51 1.73 17.97
N THR A 175 -27.66 1.13 18.22
CA THR A 175 -27.92 -0.31 18.19
C THR A 175 -29.12 -0.62 17.30
N ARG A 176 -29.23 -1.89 16.89
CA ARG A 176 -30.35 -2.36 16.08
C ARG A 176 -31.69 -2.11 16.78
N PRO A 177 -32.64 -1.40 16.15
CA PRO A 177 -34.02 -1.33 16.61
C PRO A 177 -34.68 -2.72 16.62
N LYS A 178 -35.57 -3.01 17.57
CA LYS A 178 -36.29 -4.31 17.63
C LYS A 178 -37.18 -4.55 16.41
N ASP A 179 -37.69 -3.46 15.83
CA ASP A 179 -38.51 -3.41 14.62
C ASP A 179 -37.75 -3.74 13.32
N LYS A 180 -36.41 -3.80 13.36
CA LYS A 180 -35.62 -4.10 12.17
C LYS A 180 -34.98 -5.47 12.25
N ASP A 181 -35.25 -6.26 11.23
CA ASP A 181 -34.57 -7.51 11.03
C ASP A 181 -33.07 -7.31 10.83
N ARG A 182 -32.32 -8.22 11.44
CA ARG A 182 -30.88 -8.32 11.26
C ARG A 182 -30.60 -8.75 9.82
N GLY A 183 -29.66 -8.10 9.17
CA GLY A 183 -29.34 -8.31 7.76
C GLY A 183 -30.09 -7.35 6.82
N SER A 184 -31.07 -6.57 7.31
CA SER A 184 -31.70 -5.52 6.51
C SER A 184 -30.69 -4.47 6.05
N CYS A 185 -30.85 -3.99 4.82
CA CYS A 185 -30.00 -2.97 4.23
C CYS A 185 -30.81 -1.78 3.73
N LYS A 186 -30.24 -0.58 3.85
CA LYS A 186 -30.69 0.61 3.11
C LYS A 186 -29.60 0.99 2.12
N ILE A 187 -29.97 1.23 0.88
CA ILE A 187 -29.06 1.60 -0.20
C ILE A 187 -29.50 2.97 -0.73
N SER A 188 -28.53 3.85 -0.95
CA SER A 188 -28.73 5.13 -1.64
C SER A 188 -27.65 5.26 -2.71
N GLU A 189 -28.06 5.57 -3.93
CA GLU A 189 -27.17 5.80 -5.05
C GLU A 189 -26.97 7.31 -5.26
N SER A 190 -25.75 7.71 -5.64
CA SER A 190 -25.45 9.10 -5.94
C SER A 190 -26.16 9.53 -7.23
N THR A 191 -26.82 10.68 -7.18
CA THR A 191 -27.42 11.31 -8.36
C THR A 191 -26.39 11.88 -9.33
N HIS A 192 -25.17 12.16 -8.86
CA HIS A 192 -24.12 12.82 -9.64
C HIS A 192 -23.06 11.84 -10.16
N VAL A 193 -22.88 10.70 -9.50
CA VAL A 193 -21.85 9.71 -9.83
C VAL A 193 -22.50 8.33 -9.95
N PRO A 194 -22.88 7.90 -11.17
CA PRO A 194 -23.46 6.58 -11.39
C PRO A 194 -22.56 5.46 -10.83
N GLY A 195 -23.16 4.49 -10.15
CA GLY A 195 -22.44 3.38 -9.54
C GLY A 195 -21.74 3.69 -8.20
N LEU A 196 -21.77 4.94 -7.72
CA LEU A 196 -21.38 5.27 -6.35
C LEU A 196 -22.58 5.08 -5.42
N ARG A 197 -22.49 4.12 -4.51
CA ARG A 197 -23.58 3.75 -3.60
C ARG A 197 -23.13 3.77 -2.16
N ALA A 198 -24.04 4.22 -1.31
CA ALA A 198 -23.88 4.24 0.13
C ALA A 198 -24.85 3.22 0.73
N ILE A 199 -24.36 2.37 1.62
CA ILE A 199 -25.14 1.25 2.17
C ILE A 199 -25.09 1.31 3.70
N CYS A 200 -26.26 1.21 4.34
CA CYS A 200 -26.38 0.98 5.77
C CYS A 200 -26.88 -0.46 5.98
N TRP A 201 -25.99 -1.32 6.47
CA TRP A 201 -26.29 -2.71 6.81
C TRP A 201 -26.57 -2.86 8.30
N MET A 202 -27.68 -3.51 8.66
CA MET A 202 -28.12 -3.67 10.04
C MET A 202 -27.61 -4.99 10.64
N ASP A 203 -26.52 -4.92 11.41
CA ASP A 203 -26.13 -5.98 12.35
C ASP A 203 -26.58 -5.63 13.78
N PHE A 204 -25.88 -6.10 14.83
CA PHE A 204 -26.08 -5.64 16.21
C PHE A 204 -25.92 -4.11 16.33
N LYS A 205 -24.98 -3.56 15.55
CA LYS A 205 -24.80 -2.13 15.32
C LYS A 205 -24.94 -1.85 13.82
N PRO A 206 -25.45 -0.69 13.42
CA PRO A 206 -25.46 -0.30 12.01
C PRO A 206 -24.04 -0.18 11.48
N VAL A 207 -23.76 -0.79 10.34
CA VAL A 207 -22.50 -0.71 9.63
C VAL A 207 -22.72 0.04 8.32
N HIS A 208 -21.89 1.05 8.10
CA HIS A 208 -21.96 1.91 6.91
C HIS A 208 -20.88 1.51 5.93
N PHE A 209 -21.27 1.31 4.68
CA PHE A 209 -20.38 1.00 3.57
C PHE A 209 -20.50 2.06 2.49
N LEU A 210 -19.40 2.24 1.76
CA LEU A 210 -19.35 2.97 0.51
C LEU A 210 -18.84 2.00 -0.56
N THR A 211 -19.55 1.94 -1.68
CA THR A 211 -19.19 1.09 -2.81
C THR A 211 -19.17 1.89 -4.10
N CYS A 212 -18.22 1.58 -4.98
CA CYS A 212 -18.18 2.13 -6.33
C CYS A 212 -18.07 0.99 -7.35
N GLY A 213 -18.99 0.97 -8.31
CA GLY A 213 -19.12 -0.09 -9.31
C GLY A 213 -19.69 -1.41 -8.76
N GLY A 214 -19.96 -2.36 -9.66
CA GLY A 214 -20.58 -3.66 -9.35
C GLY A 214 -22.12 -3.70 -9.44
N SER A 215 -22.67 -4.92 -9.48
CA SER A 215 -24.11 -5.21 -9.48
C SER A 215 -24.72 -5.04 -8.08
N VAL A 216 -26.01 -4.69 -8.03
CA VAL A 216 -26.80 -4.40 -6.81
C VAL A 216 -27.56 -5.65 -6.33
N GLU A 217 -27.26 -6.83 -6.87
CA GLU A 217 -27.95 -8.05 -6.47
C GLU A 217 -27.72 -8.36 -4.98
N LEU A 218 -28.80 -8.22 -4.22
CA LEU A 218 -28.87 -8.54 -2.80
C LEU A 218 -28.81 -10.05 -2.61
N ASN A 219 -27.60 -10.61 -2.64
CA ASN A 219 -27.40 -11.96 -2.13
C ASN A 219 -27.63 -11.94 -0.62
N ARG A 220 -28.63 -12.71 -0.16
CA ARG A 220 -29.00 -12.85 1.24
C ARG A 220 -27.81 -13.43 2.01
N VAL A 221 -26.97 -12.57 2.59
CA VAL A 221 -25.83 -13.01 3.40
C VAL A 221 -26.35 -13.54 4.74
N VAL A 222 -26.52 -14.85 4.83
CA VAL A 222 -26.64 -15.56 6.11
C VAL A 222 -25.24 -15.56 6.74
N ARG A 223 -25.13 -15.18 8.02
CA ARG A 223 -23.85 -14.96 8.74
C ARG A 223 -22.83 -16.13 8.70
N LYS A 224 -23.21 -17.30 8.19
CA LYS A 224 -22.30 -18.42 7.91
C LYS A 224 -21.42 -18.16 6.69
N ASP A 225 -21.88 -17.38 5.72
CA ASP A 225 -21.06 -16.87 4.61
C ASP A 225 -20.52 -15.48 4.96
N LYS A 226 -19.20 -15.35 4.93
CA LYS A 226 -18.53 -14.06 5.08
C LYS A 226 -18.96 -13.16 3.93
N THR A 227 -19.37 -11.91 4.21
CA THR A 227 -19.56 -10.91 3.15
C THR A 227 -18.28 -10.79 2.31
N ASP A 228 -18.38 -10.48 1.02
CA ASP A 228 -17.21 -10.32 0.14
C ASP A 228 -16.17 -9.35 0.72
N TYR A 229 -16.64 -8.31 1.44
CA TYR A 229 -15.78 -7.43 2.21
C TYR A 229 -14.89 -8.20 3.20
N HIS A 230 -15.44 -9.05 4.07
CA HIS A 230 -14.66 -9.80 5.06
C HIS A 230 -13.78 -10.88 4.42
N LYS A 231 -14.14 -11.36 3.22
CA LYS A 231 -13.35 -12.35 2.47
C LYS A 231 -12.07 -11.73 1.89
N PHE A 232 -12.17 -10.51 1.38
CA PHE A 232 -11.06 -9.87 0.66
C PHE A 232 -10.35 -8.78 1.46
N MET A 233 -10.89 -8.38 2.61
CA MET A 233 -10.20 -7.52 3.57
C MET A 233 -9.10 -8.29 4.32
N GLY A 234 -8.01 -7.60 4.67
CA GLY A 234 -6.94 -8.14 5.52
C GLY A 234 -5.71 -8.64 4.75
N GLY A 235 -5.65 -8.50 3.43
CA GLY A 235 -4.45 -8.84 2.65
C GLY A 235 -3.21 -8.07 3.13
N VAL A 236 -3.38 -6.80 3.49
CA VAL A 236 -2.31 -5.97 4.09
C VAL A 236 -1.94 -6.45 5.49
N ASP A 237 -2.91 -6.75 6.35
CA ASP A 237 -2.64 -7.25 7.71
C ASP A 237 -1.89 -8.60 7.69
N VAL A 238 -2.26 -9.51 6.78
CA VAL A 238 -1.56 -10.79 6.58
C VAL A 238 -0.13 -10.54 6.10
N HIS A 239 0.08 -9.60 5.18
CA HIS A 239 1.42 -9.23 4.72
C HIS A 239 2.28 -8.70 5.89
N ASP A 240 1.74 -7.75 6.67
CA ASP A 240 2.41 -7.17 7.82
C ASP A 240 2.67 -8.21 8.92
N GLN A 241 1.77 -9.16 9.12
CA GLN A 241 1.96 -10.28 10.03
C GLN A 241 3.12 -11.17 9.60
N LEU A 242 3.24 -11.51 8.31
CA LEU A 242 4.38 -12.28 7.78
C LEU A 242 5.69 -11.50 7.92
N ARG A 243 5.65 -10.19 7.66
CA ARG A 243 6.81 -9.29 7.70
C ARG A 243 7.35 -9.11 9.10
N LEU A 244 6.48 -8.91 10.09
CA LEU A 244 6.83 -8.58 11.48
C LEU A 244 6.92 -9.81 12.40
N GLN A 245 6.91 -11.02 11.83
CA GLN A 245 7.06 -12.29 12.55
C GLN A 245 8.49 -12.49 13.11
N ARG A 246 8.75 -13.69 13.64
CA ARG A 246 10.02 -14.12 14.28
C ARG A 246 11.27 -13.92 13.39
N TYR A 247 11.10 -13.82 12.07
CA TYR A 247 12.20 -13.74 11.10
C TYR A 247 12.43 -12.32 10.55
N SER A 248 11.76 -11.30 11.09
CA SER A 248 11.97 -9.91 10.69
C SER A 248 13.39 -9.45 11.00
N ILE A 249 14.11 -9.04 9.97
CA ILE A 249 15.46 -8.49 10.09
C ILE A 249 15.38 -7.12 10.77
N GLN A 250 14.36 -6.33 10.44
CA GLN A 250 14.10 -5.02 11.07
C GLN A 250 13.94 -5.11 12.58
N ARG A 251 13.38 -6.22 13.08
CA ARG A 251 13.21 -6.46 14.52
C ARG A 251 14.42 -7.10 15.17
N ALA A 252 15.27 -7.79 14.41
CA ALA A 252 16.45 -8.46 14.93
C ALA A 252 17.62 -7.50 15.21
N VAL A 253 17.73 -6.40 14.45
CA VAL A 253 18.86 -5.46 14.57
C VAL A 253 18.38 -4.04 14.78
N THR A 254 18.98 -3.35 15.76
CA THR A 254 18.71 -1.93 16.02
C THR A 254 19.89 -1.08 15.58
N PHE A 255 19.62 -0.07 14.74
CA PHE A 255 20.62 0.91 14.31
C PHE A 255 20.35 2.28 14.93
N ARG A 256 21.42 3.01 15.28
CA ARG A 256 21.33 4.43 15.71
C ARG A 256 20.75 5.32 14.62
N LYS A 257 21.20 5.12 13.37
CA LYS A 257 20.72 5.87 12.19
C LYS A 257 19.38 5.29 11.71
N PHE A 258 18.30 6.10 11.77
CA PHE A 258 16.93 5.63 11.56
C PHE A 258 16.70 4.96 10.19
N TYR A 259 17.33 5.48 9.13
CA TYR A 259 17.08 5.02 7.76
C TYR A 259 17.54 3.58 7.52
N LYS A 260 18.50 3.07 8.30
CA LYS A 260 18.95 1.66 8.23
C LYS A 260 17.87 0.72 8.73
N SER A 261 17.17 1.09 9.79
CA SER A 261 16.02 0.34 10.29
C SER A 261 14.86 0.37 9.29
N LEU A 262 14.61 1.49 8.62
CA LEU A 262 13.59 1.56 7.55
C LEU A 262 13.99 0.71 6.34
N PHE A 263 15.26 0.75 5.94
CA PHE A 263 15.82 -0.12 4.90
C PHE A 263 15.58 -1.60 5.20
N LEU A 264 15.89 -2.06 6.42
CA LEU A 264 15.62 -3.45 6.79
C LEU A 264 14.13 -3.80 6.71
N GLY A 265 13.24 -2.88 7.05
CA GLY A 265 11.80 -3.11 6.92
C GLY A 265 11.31 -3.19 5.47
N LEU A 266 12.00 -2.52 4.55
CA LEU A 266 11.78 -2.64 3.10
C LEU A 266 12.31 -3.98 2.57
N ILE A 267 13.46 -4.44 3.06
CA ILE A 267 13.99 -5.79 2.74
C ILE A 267 13.05 -6.87 3.28
N ASP A 268 12.53 -6.74 4.50
CA ASP A 268 11.53 -7.68 5.03
C ASP A 268 10.29 -7.76 4.12
N MET A 269 9.85 -6.63 3.53
CA MET A 269 8.74 -6.62 2.56
C MET A 269 9.09 -7.40 1.28
N ALA A 270 10.30 -7.19 0.74
CA ALA A 270 10.79 -7.92 -0.44
C ALA A 270 10.87 -9.43 -0.20
N ILE A 271 11.34 -9.84 0.99
CA ILE A 271 11.44 -11.25 1.41
C ILE A 271 10.05 -11.88 1.53
N VAL A 272 9.07 -11.17 2.09
CA VAL A 272 7.69 -11.68 2.16
C VAL A 272 7.11 -11.85 0.76
N ASN A 273 7.32 -10.87 -0.13
CA ASN A 273 6.89 -10.97 -1.52
C ASN A 273 7.55 -12.15 -2.25
N SER A 274 8.86 -12.36 -2.08
CA SER A 274 9.56 -13.50 -2.70
C SER A 274 9.06 -14.84 -2.17
N TYR A 275 8.74 -14.95 -0.88
CA TYR A 275 8.10 -16.14 -0.32
C TYR A 275 6.68 -16.36 -0.89
N ILE A 276 5.93 -15.29 -1.16
CA ILE A 276 4.61 -15.40 -1.80
C ILE A 276 4.74 -15.89 -3.24
N VAL A 277 5.71 -15.38 -4.00
CA VAL A 277 6.02 -15.87 -5.36
C VAL A 277 6.43 -17.34 -5.32
N HIS A 278 7.27 -17.76 -4.36
CA HIS A 278 7.64 -19.15 -4.13
C HIS A 278 6.40 -20.05 -3.93
N LYS A 279 5.47 -19.63 -3.07
CA LYS A 279 4.22 -20.37 -2.85
C LYS A 279 3.37 -20.43 -4.13
N ALA A 280 3.28 -19.33 -4.88
CA ALA A 280 2.52 -19.27 -6.12
C ALA A 280 3.10 -20.21 -7.18
N TYR A 281 4.42 -20.20 -7.38
CA TYR A 281 5.13 -21.11 -8.29
C TYR A 281 4.82 -22.59 -7.98
N HIS A 282 4.95 -22.97 -6.71
CA HIS A 282 4.70 -24.35 -6.28
C HIS A 282 3.22 -24.74 -6.41
N LYS A 283 2.28 -23.80 -6.19
CA LYS A 283 0.86 -24.02 -6.46
C LYS A 283 0.61 -24.29 -7.94
N THR A 284 1.21 -23.52 -8.85
CA THR A 284 1.09 -23.71 -10.30
C THR A 284 1.70 -25.04 -10.76
N LYS A 285 2.84 -25.43 -10.19
CA LYS A 285 3.51 -26.70 -10.48
C LYS A 285 2.93 -27.91 -9.72
N ALA A 286 1.85 -27.74 -8.95
CA ALA A 286 1.26 -28.76 -8.08
C ALA A 286 2.29 -29.47 -7.15
N THR A 287 3.30 -28.73 -6.71
CA THR A 287 4.35 -29.23 -5.81
C THR A 287 4.24 -28.59 -4.43
N ARG A 288 4.86 -29.20 -3.41
CA ARG A 288 4.79 -28.70 -2.04
C ARG A 288 5.75 -27.52 -1.82
N PRO A 289 5.28 -26.33 -1.43
CA PRO A 289 6.17 -25.22 -1.10
C PRO A 289 6.94 -25.48 0.20
N LEU A 290 8.10 -24.83 0.33
CA LEU A 290 8.86 -24.82 1.57
C LEU A 290 8.06 -24.09 2.66
N LYS A 291 8.15 -24.58 3.90
CA LYS A 291 7.70 -23.80 5.07
C LYS A 291 8.54 -22.53 5.19
N HIS A 292 7.95 -21.45 5.69
CA HIS A 292 8.59 -20.12 5.81
C HIS A 292 10.02 -20.18 6.38
N VAL A 293 10.23 -20.93 7.47
CA VAL A 293 11.57 -21.09 8.10
C VAL A 293 12.60 -21.73 7.15
N LYS A 294 12.19 -22.77 6.41
CA LYS A 294 13.08 -23.47 5.47
C LYS A 294 13.39 -22.58 4.27
N PHE A 295 12.40 -21.82 3.80
CA PHE A 295 12.61 -20.81 2.76
C PHE A 295 13.62 -19.75 3.20
N MET A 296 13.47 -19.18 4.39
CA MET A 296 14.40 -18.18 4.94
C MET A 296 15.83 -18.72 5.06
N LYS A 297 16.00 -19.94 5.57
CA LYS A 297 17.32 -20.59 5.66
C LYS A 297 17.95 -20.79 4.27
N LYS A 298 17.16 -21.24 3.29
CA LYS A 298 17.64 -21.44 1.91
C LYS A 298 18.05 -20.11 1.28
N LEU A 299 17.20 -19.08 1.41
CA LEU A 299 17.48 -17.74 0.90
C LEU A 299 18.77 -17.18 1.52
N GLN A 300 18.94 -17.31 2.83
CA GLN A 300 20.17 -16.88 3.52
C GLN A 300 21.41 -17.58 2.95
N LEU A 301 21.37 -18.90 2.78
CA LEU A 301 22.49 -19.67 2.22
C LEU A 301 22.83 -19.21 0.80
N GLN A 302 21.81 -19.02 -0.05
CA GLN A 302 22.00 -18.53 -1.42
C GLN A 302 22.64 -17.14 -1.44
N LEU A 303 22.17 -16.22 -0.60
CA LEU A 303 22.73 -14.86 -0.51
C LEU A 303 24.19 -14.85 -0.01
N THR A 304 24.58 -15.80 0.83
CA THR A 304 25.99 -15.93 1.28
C THR A 304 26.93 -16.54 0.25
N GLN A 305 26.36 -17.16 -0.79
CA GLN A 305 27.11 -17.85 -1.86
C GLN A 305 27.18 -17.05 -3.15
N LEU A 306 26.55 -15.86 -3.21
CA LEU A 306 26.59 -14.98 -4.37
C LEU A 306 28.04 -14.65 -4.75
N GLN A 307 28.31 -14.78 -6.05
CA GLN A 307 29.55 -14.36 -6.69
C GLN A 307 29.36 -12.97 -7.32
N GLU A 308 30.46 -12.34 -7.70
CA GLU A 308 30.44 -11.04 -8.40
C GLU A 308 29.60 -11.11 -9.69
N SER A 309 29.66 -12.23 -10.42
CA SER A 309 28.84 -12.48 -11.61
C SER A 309 27.34 -12.55 -11.36
N ASP A 310 26.91 -12.81 -10.12
CA ASP A 310 25.49 -12.86 -9.74
C ASP A 310 24.94 -11.46 -9.43
N ILE A 311 25.82 -10.46 -9.25
CA ILE A 311 25.45 -9.08 -8.97
C ILE A 311 25.23 -8.39 -10.32
N TYR A 312 23.97 -8.33 -10.74
CA TYR A 312 23.60 -7.66 -11.99
C TYR A 312 23.88 -6.15 -11.91
N GLU A 313 24.95 -5.70 -12.57
CA GLU A 313 25.37 -4.28 -12.61
C GLU A 313 24.49 -3.38 -13.49
N GLY A 314 23.60 -3.97 -14.32
CA GLY A 314 22.73 -3.22 -15.23
C GLY A 314 21.61 -2.43 -14.54
N ASP A 315 21.41 -2.61 -13.23
CA ASP A 315 20.51 -1.78 -12.43
C ASP A 315 21.34 -0.59 -11.89
N THR A 316 21.73 0.33 -12.79
CA THR A 316 22.38 1.57 -12.36
C THR A 316 21.45 2.25 -11.36
N PHE A 317 21.89 2.36 -10.12
CA PHE A 317 21.11 2.92 -9.02
C PHE A 317 20.88 4.43 -9.23
N GLY A 318 20.00 4.80 -10.16
CA GLY A 318 19.51 6.16 -10.36
C GLY A 318 20.33 7.07 -11.28
N ASP A 319 21.07 6.53 -12.26
CA ASP A 319 21.74 7.34 -13.30
C ASP A 319 20.88 7.54 -14.56
N ALA A 320 19.56 7.32 -14.45
CA ALA A 320 18.65 7.89 -15.43
C ALA A 320 18.60 9.41 -15.19
N GLU A 321 19.59 10.11 -15.75
CA GLU A 321 19.49 11.52 -16.05
C GLU A 321 18.15 11.79 -16.74
N ALA A 322 17.55 12.90 -16.34
CA ALA A 322 16.46 13.50 -17.07
C ALA A 322 16.92 13.75 -18.51
N THR A 323 16.57 12.86 -19.44
CA THR A 323 16.45 13.25 -20.85
C THR A 323 15.30 14.23 -20.91
N ALA A 324 15.62 15.51 -20.68
CA ALA A 324 14.83 16.62 -21.13
C ALA A 324 14.70 16.48 -22.65
N THR A 325 13.55 16.00 -23.11
CA THR A 325 13.13 16.25 -24.49
C THR A 325 12.78 17.74 -24.59
N SER A 326 13.81 18.58 -24.66
CA SER A 326 13.70 19.92 -25.21
C SER A 326 13.60 19.77 -26.73
N GLY A 327 12.38 19.60 -27.24
CA GLY A 327 12.12 19.81 -28.65
C GLY A 327 12.36 21.29 -28.99
N PRO A 328 12.95 21.63 -30.14
CA PRO A 328 13.19 23.01 -30.50
C PRO A 328 11.85 23.71 -30.73
N VAL A 329 11.58 24.75 -29.93
CA VAL A 329 10.50 25.70 -30.19
C VAL A 329 10.89 26.49 -31.43
N HIS A 330 10.32 26.12 -32.57
CA HIS A 330 10.46 26.90 -33.80
C HIS A 330 9.74 28.24 -33.60
N ASN A 331 10.55 29.29 -33.45
CA ASN A 331 10.08 30.66 -33.26
C ASN A 331 9.85 31.29 -34.64
N THR A 332 8.69 31.06 -35.26
CA THR A 332 8.29 31.80 -36.47
C THR A 332 7.57 33.08 -36.07
N ARG A 333 8.34 34.16 -35.96
CA ARG A 333 7.82 35.53 -36.08
C ARG A 333 7.32 35.75 -37.51
N GLY A 334 6.01 35.60 -37.72
CA GLY A 334 5.32 36.07 -38.91
C GLY A 334 5.22 37.60 -38.88
N ARG A 335 5.91 38.24 -39.81
CA ARG A 335 6.01 39.69 -40.03
C ARG A 335 4.77 40.16 -40.80
N ILE A 336 4.16 41.25 -40.35
CA ILE A 336 3.11 42.00 -41.04
C ILE A 336 3.72 42.82 -42.19
N GLY A 337 3.01 42.90 -43.32
CA GLY A 337 3.23 43.79 -44.47
C GLY A 337 3.26 42.99 -45.78
N ARG A 338 2.39 43.19 -46.76
CA ARG A 338 1.51 44.31 -47.13
C ARG A 338 0.09 43.85 -47.42
#